data_AF-A0A945CIH5-F1
#
_entry.id   AF-A0A945CIH5-F1
#
_cell.length_a   1.000
_cell.length_b   1.000
_cell.length_c   1.000
_cell.angle_alpha   90.00
_cell.angle_beta   90.00
_cell.angle_gamma   90.00
#
_symmetry.space_group_name_H-M   'P 1'
#
loop_
_entity.id
_entity.type
_entity.pdbx_description
1 polymer ?
#
loop_
_entity_poly.entity_id
_entity_poly.type
_entity_poly.pdbx_seq_one_letter_code
_entity_poly.pdbx_strand_id
1 'polypeptide(L)'
;MNRPLEEFKRIPAEQLRRFGTDCMIAAGMPFDHAEQLATLLTSSSLRGVHSHGIRAISGYSHVVRDRKVNPIPEFEILKETENSIYLGGDGGLGYAPMMQVTEMAIVKAKER
;
A
#
# COMPACT_ATOMS: atom_id res chain seq x y z
N MET A 1 9.10 -14.47 15.96
CA MET A 1 8.50 -13.76 14.81
C MET A 1 9.61 -12.93 14.14
N ASN A 2 9.55 -12.64 12.84
CA ASN A 2 10.60 -11.91 12.09
C ASN A 2 12.02 -12.53 12.20
N ARG A 3 12.11 -13.86 12.03
CA ARG A 3 13.35 -14.52 11.58
C ARG A 3 13.11 -15.05 10.15
N PRO A 4 14.12 -15.10 9.26
CA PRO A 4 14.01 -15.86 8.03
C PRO A 4 13.80 -17.35 8.35
N LEU A 5 13.27 -18.09 7.39
CA LEU A 5 13.24 -19.56 7.43
C LEU A 5 14.66 -20.11 7.34
N GLU A 6 14.88 -21.35 7.79
CA GLU A 6 16.18 -22.03 7.70
C GLU A 6 16.60 -22.22 6.23
N GLU A 7 15.63 -22.54 5.37
CA GLU A 7 15.78 -22.48 3.90
C GLU A 7 15.15 -21.20 3.33
N PHE A 8 15.94 -20.41 2.59
CA PHE A 8 15.44 -19.23 1.90
C PHE A 8 16.22 -18.93 0.61
N LYS A 9 15.54 -18.41 -0.40
CA LYS A 9 16.17 -17.87 -1.62
C LYS A 9 16.26 -16.34 -1.52
N ARG A 10 17.45 -15.78 -1.72
CA ARG A 10 17.63 -14.33 -1.86
C ARG A 10 17.07 -13.88 -3.22
N ILE A 11 16.19 -12.87 -3.20
CA ILE A 11 15.61 -12.23 -4.38
C ILE A 11 15.95 -10.73 -4.29
N PRO A 12 16.45 -10.08 -5.37
CA PRO A 12 16.68 -8.64 -5.39
C PRO A 12 15.39 -7.85 -5.12
N ALA A 13 15.49 -6.77 -4.35
CA ALA A 13 14.34 -5.92 -4.00
C ALA A 13 13.60 -5.36 -5.22
N GLU A 14 14.32 -5.02 -6.28
CA GLU A 14 13.74 -4.53 -7.55
C GLU A 14 12.91 -5.61 -8.24
N GLN A 15 13.39 -6.86 -8.29
CA GLN A 15 12.63 -8.00 -8.81
C GLN A 15 11.38 -8.28 -7.95
N LEU A 16 11.52 -8.16 -6.62
CA LEU A 16 10.42 -8.33 -5.68
C LEU A 16 9.31 -7.28 -5.87
N ARG A 17 9.71 -6.02 -6.13
CA ARG A 17 8.79 -4.91 -6.42
C ARG A 17 8.10 -5.07 -7.77
N ARG A 18 8.84 -5.38 -8.84
CA ARG A 18 8.26 -5.60 -10.18
C ARG A 18 7.18 -6.69 -10.13
N PHE A 19 7.52 -7.87 -9.59
CA PHE A 19 6.57 -8.95 -9.38
C PHE A 19 5.32 -8.52 -8.59
N GLY A 20 5.49 -7.73 -7.53
CA GLY A 20 4.37 -7.17 -6.78
C GLY A 20 3.48 -6.25 -7.62
N THR A 21 4.10 -5.37 -8.41
CA THR A 21 3.41 -4.42 -9.31
C THR A 21 2.62 -5.17 -10.37
N ASP A 22 3.26 -6.14 -11.05
CA ASP A 22 2.67 -6.98 -12.08
C ASP A 22 1.45 -7.76 -11.56
N CYS A 23 1.54 -8.32 -10.35
CA CYS A 23 0.43 -9.02 -9.69
C CYS A 23 -0.79 -8.12 -9.41
N MET A 24 -0.59 -6.85 -9.07
CA MET A 24 -1.69 -5.92 -8.75
C MET A 24 -2.30 -5.29 -10.01
N ILE A 25 -1.50 -5.04 -11.05
CA ILE A 25 -1.99 -4.67 -12.39
C ILE A 25 -2.84 -5.82 -12.96
N ALA A 26 -2.37 -7.07 -12.88
CA ALA A 26 -3.13 -8.25 -13.30
C ALA A 26 -4.40 -8.49 -12.46
N ALA A 27 -4.47 -7.97 -11.23
CA ALA A 27 -5.68 -7.97 -10.42
C ALA A 27 -6.66 -6.84 -10.78
N GLY A 28 -6.21 -5.80 -11.49
CA GLY A 28 -7.04 -4.70 -12.00
C GLY A 28 -6.73 -3.30 -11.46
N MET A 29 -5.61 -3.08 -10.76
CA MET A 29 -5.21 -1.75 -10.26
C MET A 29 -4.43 -0.94 -11.29
N PRO A 30 -4.54 0.41 -11.29
CA PRO A 30 -3.64 1.31 -12.01
C PRO A 30 -2.18 1.13 -11.61
N PHE A 31 -1.27 1.45 -12.54
CA PHE A 31 0.18 1.30 -12.35
C PHE A 31 0.68 1.99 -11.07
N ASP A 32 0.34 3.26 -10.86
CA ASP A 32 0.87 4.06 -9.73
C ASP A 32 0.47 3.47 -8.37
N HIS A 33 -0.79 3.06 -8.23
CA HIS A 33 -1.27 2.38 -7.02
C HIS A 33 -0.58 1.02 -6.84
N ALA A 34 -0.43 0.23 -7.91
CA ALA A 34 0.24 -1.07 -7.88
C ALA A 34 1.72 -0.96 -7.47
N GLU A 35 2.46 0.00 -8.04
CA GLU A 35 3.88 0.27 -7.77
C GLU A 35 4.06 0.75 -6.31
N GLN A 36 3.20 1.66 -5.84
CA GLN A 36 3.22 2.14 -4.46
C GLN A 36 2.96 1.00 -3.45
N LEU A 37 1.98 0.12 -3.69
CA LEU A 37 1.72 -1.04 -2.83
C LEU A 37 2.90 -2.02 -2.83
N ALA A 38 3.45 -2.33 -4.01
CA ALA A 38 4.60 -3.21 -4.14
C ALA A 38 5.86 -2.63 -3.49
N THR A 39 6.05 -1.31 -3.55
CA THR A 39 7.10 -0.55 -2.82
C THR A 39 6.96 -0.72 -1.32
N LEU A 40 5.76 -0.55 -0.76
CA LEU A 40 5.49 -0.69 0.68
C LEU A 40 5.72 -2.14 1.17
N LEU A 41 5.20 -3.14 0.46
CA LEU A 41 5.37 -4.55 0.84
C LEU A 41 6.83 -5.03 0.68
N THR A 42 7.55 -4.55 -0.33
CA THR A 42 9.00 -4.79 -0.46
C THR A 42 9.77 -4.10 0.65
N SER A 43 9.38 -2.87 1.02
CA SER A 43 9.95 -2.11 2.14
C SER A 43 9.78 -2.79 3.50
N SER A 44 8.64 -3.44 3.73
CA SER A 44 8.39 -4.28 4.91
C SER A 44 9.22 -5.56 4.90
N SER A 45 9.36 -6.24 3.75
CA SER A 45 10.25 -7.39 3.60
C SER A 45 11.71 -7.04 3.94
N LEU A 46 12.22 -5.92 3.44
CA LEU A 46 13.58 -5.44 3.69
C LEU A 46 13.85 -5.06 5.15
N ARG A 47 12.83 -4.59 5.88
CA ARG A 47 12.88 -4.31 7.32
C ARG A 47 12.71 -5.57 8.19
N GLY A 48 12.68 -6.77 7.58
CA GLY A 48 12.50 -8.04 8.28
C GLY A 48 11.07 -8.31 8.75
N VAL A 49 10.10 -7.44 8.43
CA VAL A 49 8.69 -7.55 8.86
C VAL A 49 7.94 -8.49 7.93
N HIS A 50 8.37 -9.76 7.89
CA HIS A 50 7.91 -10.75 6.91
C HIS A 50 6.40 -11.03 6.95
N SER A 51 5.73 -10.78 8.08
CA SER A 51 4.27 -10.87 8.21
C SER A 51 3.50 -9.81 7.41
N HIS A 52 4.12 -8.64 7.16
CA HIS A 52 3.56 -7.51 6.42
C HIS A 52 4.37 -7.21 5.13
N GLY A 53 5.24 -8.15 4.74
CA GLY A 53 6.05 -8.05 3.52
C GLY A 53 5.31 -8.55 2.27
N ILE A 54 6.06 -8.80 1.21
CA ILE A 54 5.53 -9.24 -0.11
C ILE A 54 4.61 -10.47 -0.05
N ARG A 55 4.68 -11.31 1.00
CA ARG A 55 3.73 -12.41 1.25
C ARG A 55 2.26 -11.95 1.18
N ALA A 56 1.96 -10.71 1.57
CA ALA A 56 0.62 -10.16 1.54
C ALA A 56 0.07 -9.90 0.12
N ILE A 57 0.92 -9.87 -0.92
CA ILE A 57 0.51 -9.56 -2.31
C ILE A 57 -0.55 -10.54 -2.84
N SER A 58 -0.51 -11.80 -2.41
CA SER A 58 -1.53 -12.80 -2.76
C SER A 58 -2.89 -12.43 -2.15
N GLY A 59 -2.93 -11.98 -0.89
CA GLY A 59 -4.17 -11.52 -0.25
C GLY A 59 -4.75 -10.28 -0.94
N TYR A 60 -3.90 -9.29 -1.24
CA TYR A 60 -4.32 -8.06 -1.93
C TYR A 60 -4.82 -8.34 -3.36
N SER A 61 -4.08 -9.09 -4.17
CA SER A 61 -4.50 -9.44 -5.53
C SER A 61 -5.82 -10.21 -5.56
N HIS A 62 -6.09 -11.08 -4.57
CA HIS A 62 -7.40 -11.73 -4.45
C HIS A 62 -8.54 -10.74 -4.16
N VAL A 63 -8.43 -9.86 -3.16
CA VAL A 63 -9.53 -8.94 -2.81
C VAL A 63 -9.79 -7.88 -3.90
N VAL A 64 -8.74 -7.48 -4.63
CA VAL A 64 -8.82 -6.55 -5.76
C VAL A 64 -9.47 -7.21 -6.97
N ARG A 65 -8.99 -8.38 -7.39
CA ARG A 65 -9.56 -9.17 -8.50
C ARG A 65 -11.03 -9.51 -8.26
N ASP A 66 -11.37 -9.90 -7.03
CA ASP A 66 -12.73 -10.24 -6.61
C ASP A 66 -13.63 -9.00 -6.39
N ARG A 67 -13.12 -7.78 -6.65
CA ARG A 67 -13.79 -6.48 -6.43
C ARG A 67 -14.40 -6.31 -5.03
N LYS A 68 -13.72 -6.83 -4.01
CA LYS A 68 -14.06 -6.65 -2.58
C LYS A 68 -13.57 -5.31 -2.01
N VAL A 69 -12.80 -4.56 -2.80
CA VAL A 69 -12.31 -3.20 -2.59
C VAL A 69 -12.34 -2.46 -3.93
N ASN A 70 -12.41 -1.13 -3.93
CA ASN A 70 -12.28 -0.37 -5.18
C ASN A 70 -10.80 -0.40 -5.66
N PRO A 71 -10.51 -0.89 -6.89
CA PRO A 71 -9.15 -0.82 -7.46
C PRO A 71 -8.75 0.57 -7.96
N ILE A 72 -9.71 1.47 -8.18
CA ILE A 72 -9.53 2.84 -8.69
C ILE A 72 -10.34 3.81 -7.79
N PRO A 73 -9.90 4.04 -6.53
CA PRO A 73 -10.65 4.85 -5.58
C PRO A 73 -10.43 6.36 -5.81
N GLU A 74 -11.51 7.15 -5.70
CA GLU A 74 -11.44 8.62 -5.73
C GLU A 74 -11.46 9.18 -4.29
N PHE A 75 -10.41 9.91 -3.88
CA PHE A 75 -10.27 10.38 -2.49
C PHE A 75 -10.84 11.78 -2.27
N GLU A 76 -11.80 11.90 -1.35
CA GLU A 76 -12.52 13.15 -1.04
C GLU A 76 -12.22 13.66 0.38
N ILE A 77 -12.04 14.97 0.55
CA ILE A 77 -11.94 15.60 1.88
C ILE A 77 -13.36 15.84 2.41
N LEU A 78 -13.86 14.90 3.21
CA LEU A 78 -15.21 14.92 3.78
C LEU A 78 -15.38 15.99 4.87
N LYS A 79 -14.30 16.32 5.58
CA LYS A 79 -14.23 17.43 6.54
C LYS A 79 -12.80 17.84 6.81
N GLU A 80 -12.56 19.14 6.96
CA GLU A 80 -11.31 19.68 7.49
C GLU A 80 -11.59 20.60 8.69
N THR A 81 -10.63 20.67 9.62
CA THR A 81 -10.58 21.67 10.69
C THR A 81 -9.19 22.34 10.69
N GLU A 82 -8.98 23.26 11.63
CA GLU A 82 -7.66 23.83 11.89
C GLU A 82 -6.57 22.76 12.13
N ASN A 83 -6.91 21.64 12.77
CA ASN A 83 -5.95 20.64 13.26
C ASN A 83 -6.26 19.18 12.88
N SER A 84 -7.29 18.91 12.09
CA SER A 84 -7.61 17.55 11.60
C SER A 84 -8.19 17.54 10.19
N ILE A 85 -8.09 16.39 9.53
CA ILE A 85 -8.54 16.14 8.17
C ILE A 85 -9.24 14.78 8.16
N TYR A 86 -10.44 14.72 7.62
CA TYR A 86 -11.21 13.49 7.43
C TYR A 86 -11.32 13.21 5.94
N LEU A 87 -10.57 12.21 5.47
CA LEU A 87 -10.50 11.80 4.08
C LEU A 87 -11.35 10.53 3.86
N GLY A 88 -12.20 10.54 2.83
CA GLY A 88 -12.89 9.38 2.31
C GLY A 88 -11.95 8.53 1.45
N GLY A 89 -11.87 7.23 1.73
CA GLY A 89 -11.01 6.29 1.01
C GLY A 89 -11.71 5.48 -0.10
N ASP A 90 -12.96 5.83 -0.44
CA ASP A 90 -13.79 5.23 -1.51
C ASP A 90 -13.71 3.69 -1.63
N GLY A 91 -13.82 2.99 -0.51
CA GLY A 91 -13.77 1.52 -0.45
C GLY A 91 -12.45 0.89 -0.94
N GLY A 92 -11.41 1.69 -1.20
CA GLY A 92 -10.12 1.25 -1.72
C GLY A 92 -9.20 0.67 -0.65
N LEU A 93 -8.00 0.26 -1.07
CA LEU A 93 -6.96 -0.20 -0.16
C LEU A 93 -6.35 0.97 0.63
N GLY A 94 -6.53 0.94 1.95
CA GLY A 94 -6.27 2.09 2.84
C GLY A 94 -4.85 2.66 2.89
N TYR A 95 -3.84 2.07 2.24
CA TYR A 95 -2.50 2.67 2.19
C TYR A 95 -2.49 3.97 1.36
N ALA A 96 -3.16 4.00 0.21
CA ALA A 96 -3.16 5.13 -0.71
C ALA A 96 -3.81 6.40 -0.12
N PRO A 97 -5.03 6.37 0.47
CA PRO A 97 -5.60 7.56 1.11
C PRO A 97 -4.81 7.96 2.37
N MET A 98 -4.22 7.00 3.09
CA MET A 98 -3.39 7.31 4.26
C MET A 98 -2.09 8.04 3.87
N MET A 99 -1.45 7.68 2.76
CA MET A 99 -0.28 8.43 2.25
C MET A 99 -0.66 9.89 1.95
N GLN A 100 -1.77 10.14 1.25
CA GLN A 100 -2.23 11.49 0.93
C GLN A 100 -2.56 12.31 2.18
N VAL A 101 -3.38 11.78 3.10
CA VAL A 101 -3.79 12.52 4.30
C VAL A 101 -2.61 12.78 5.26
N THR A 102 -1.60 11.89 5.27
CA THR A 102 -0.37 12.09 6.06
C THR A 102 0.45 13.27 5.55
N GLU A 103 0.65 13.43 4.23
CA GLU A 103 1.37 14.62 3.70
C GLU A 103 0.61 15.92 3.99
N MET A 104 -0.72 15.93 3.84
CA MET A 104 -1.55 17.08 4.21
C MET A 104 -1.47 17.41 5.70
N ALA A 105 -1.48 16.39 6.57
CA ALA A 105 -1.32 16.56 8.02
C ALA A 105 0.08 17.09 8.38
N ILE A 106 1.13 16.67 7.66
CA ILE A 106 2.50 17.17 7.84
C ILE A 106 2.62 18.66 7.47
N VAL A 107 1.86 19.15 6.48
CA VAL A 107 1.78 20.60 6.18
C VAL A 107 1.08 21.33 7.32
N LYS A 108 -0.14 20.91 7.68
CA LYS A 108 -0.96 21.52 8.74
C LYS A 108 -0.25 21.55 10.10
N ALA A 109 0.56 20.54 10.41
CA ALA A 109 1.37 20.45 11.63
C ALA A 109 2.66 21.29 11.62
N LYS A 110 3.04 21.93 10.51
CA LYS A 110 4.13 22.92 10.42
C LYS A 110 3.63 24.36 10.49
N GLU A 111 2.34 24.57 10.31
CA GLU A 111 1.68 25.87 10.40
C GLU A 111 1.21 26.17 11.84
N ARG A 112 1.60 25.37 12.83
CA ARG A 112 1.19 25.44 14.25
C ARG A 112 2.36 25.14 15.17
#